data_AF-A0A354GE07-F1
#
_entry.id   AF-A0A354GE07-F1
#
_cell.length_a   1.000
_cell.length_b   1.000
_cell.length_c   1.000
_cell.angle_alpha   90.00
_cell.angle_beta   90.00
_cell.angle_gamma   90.00
#
_symmetry.space_group_name_H-M   'P 1'
#
loop_
_entity.id
_entity.type
_entity.pdbx_description
1 polymer ?
#
loop_
_entity_poly.entity_id
_entity_poly.type
_entity_poly.pdbx_seq_one_letter_code
_entity_poly.pdbx_strand_id
1 'polypeptide(L)'
;MVKIEDEFIQAFLKGSSNLDDDGYNSFYAKSFSIIQNIEINKWDKLWSWTHTLFGFIGLYHRKAYIEGTITFIILLLTIITSYFLPIASVFILIYILLVGFINPVLIYCKFRREYKKAINFTENRNEQLDYLKKVGGTDKRTSKIVIPFKIIKQIGIVLLGIIISAILIWGFYFKGFESLSKL
;
A
#
# COMPACT_ATOMS: atom_id res chain seq x y z
N MET A 1 24.24 12.79 -2.26
CA MET A 1 23.41 11.69 -1.69
C MET A 1 23.95 10.39 -2.26
N VAL A 2 24.33 9.41 -1.44
CA VAL A 2 24.88 8.13 -1.96
C VAL A 2 23.76 7.38 -2.67
N LYS A 3 23.98 7.06 -3.96
CA LYS A 3 23.02 6.25 -4.72
C LYS A 3 23.14 4.82 -4.24
N ILE A 4 22.13 4.34 -3.53
CA ILE A 4 22.04 2.92 -3.12
C ILE A 4 21.82 2.10 -4.39
N GLU A 5 22.56 1.00 -4.52
CA GLU A 5 22.46 0.13 -5.67
C GLU A 5 21.13 -0.63 -5.66
N ASP A 6 20.53 -0.78 -6.84
CA ASP A 6 19.20 -1.40 -7.00
C ASP A 6 19.17 -2.84 -6.48
N GLU A 7 20.31 -3.54 -6.49
CA GLU A 7 20.44 -4.89 -5.96
C GLU A 7 20.09 -4.98 -4.46
N PHE A 8 20.52 -4.02 -3.64
CA PHE A 8 20.20 -3.99 -2.20
C PHE A 8 18.71 -3.72 -1.97
N ILE A 9 18.12 -2.84 -2.78
CA ILE A 9 16.68 -2.58 -2.76
C ILE A 9 15.94 -3.88 -3.09
N GLN A 10 16.30 -4.55 -4.19
CA GLN A 10 15.65 -5.79 -4.60
C GLN A 10 15.82 -6.91 -3.56
N ALA A 11 17.01 -7.04 -2.96
CA ALA A 11 17.27 -7.98 -1.87
C ALA A 11 16.34 -7.72 -0.67
N PHE A 12 16.20 -6.46 -0.27
CA PHE A 12 15.28 -6.09 0.81
C PHE A 12 13.81 -6.29 0.43
N LEU A 13 13.41 -5.98 -0.81
CA LEU A 13 12.00 -6.04 -1.20
C LEU A 13 11.54 -7.49 -1.43
N LYS A 14 12.33 -8.32 -2.11
CA LYS A 14 12.02 -9.74 -2.34
C LYS A 14 12.14 -10.56 -1.07
N GLY A 15 13.14 -10.26 -0.25
CA GLY A 15 13.43 -11.04 0.95
C GLY A 15 13.90 -12.46 0.65
N SER A 16 13.79 -13.34 1.65
CA SER A 16 14.13 -14.77 1.53
C SER A 16 12.98 -15.67 1.06
N SER A 17 11.79 -15.11 0.80
CA SER A 17 10.63 -15.88 0.34
C SER A 17 10.46 -15.78 -1.17
N ASN A 18 10.31 -16.91 -1.86
CA ASN A 18 9.88 -16.99 -3.27
C ASN A 18 8.39 -16.61 -3.47
N LEU A 19 7.82 -15.80 -2.56
CA LEU A 19 6.50 -15.23 -2.74
C LEU A 19 6.66 -14.03 -3.67
N ASP A 20 6.68 -14.31 -4.97
CA ASP A 20 6.72 -13.30 -6.02
C ASP A 20 5.40 -12.52 -6.04
N ASP A 21 5.33 -11.46 -5.24
CA ASP A 21 4.30 -10.43 -5.39
C ASP A 21 4.87 -9.30 -6.27
N ASP A 22 5.08 -9.61 -7.55
CA ASP A 22 5.78 -8.75 -8.52
C ASP A 22 5.15 -7.35 -8.61
N GLY A 23 3.82 -7.24 -8.49
CA GLY A 23 3.11 -5.97 -8.45
C GLY A 23 3.41 -5.14 -7.20
N TYR A 24 3.56 -5.78 -6.04
CA TYR A 24 3.80 -5.12 -4.76
C TYR A 24 5.26 -4.67 -4.64
N ASN A 25 6.20 -5.51 -5.07
CA ASN A 25 7.63 -5.20 -5.06
C ASN A 25 7.98 -4.12 -6.09
N SER A 26 7.38 -4.16 -7.29
CA SER A 26 7.60 -3.12 -8.31
C SER A 26 7.11 -1.74 -7.86
N PHE A 27 5.96 -1.68 -7.15
CA PHE A 27 5.47 -0.42 -6.58
C PHE A 27 6.46 0.18 -5.58
N TYR A 28 6.99 -0.61 -4.63
CA TYR A 28 7.96 -0.09 -3.67
C TYR A 28 9.32 0.22 -4.30
N ALA A 29 9.78 -0.56 -5.27
CA ALA A 29 11.01 -0.27 -5.99
C ALA A 29 10.93 1.10 -6.70
N LYS A 30 9.80 1.36 -7.37
CA LYS A 30 9.51 2.65 -8.00
C LYS A 30 9.36 3.77 -6.96
N SER A 31 8.75 3.48 -5.82
CA SER A 31 8.60 4.47 -4.75
C SER A 31 9.94 4.85 -4.15
N PHE A 32 10.82 3.87 -3.94
CA PHE A 32 12.15 4.08 -3.39
C PHE A 32 13.01 4.93 -4.32
N SER A 33 12.95 4.70 -5.64
CA SER A 33 13.71 5.53 -6.59
C SER A 33 13.24 6.98 -6.60
N ILE A 34 11.93 7.23 -6.54
CA ILE A 34 11.35 8.58 -6.42
C ILE A 34 11.81 9.28 -5.13
N ILE A 35 11.74 8.56 -3.99
CA ILE A 35 12.12 9.10 -2.67
C ILE A 35 13.63 9.37 -2.61
N GLN A 36 14.46 8.47 -3.16
CA GLN A 36 15.91 8.58 -3.16
C GLN A 36 16.41 9.74 -4.02
N ASN A 37 15.73 10.04 -5.13
CA ASN A 37 16.12 11.12 -6.03
C ASN A 37 15.41 12.47 -5.73
N ILE A 38 14.52 12.52 -4.73
CA ILE A 38 13.72 13.70 -4.39
C ILE A 38 12.98 14.24 -5.63
N GLU A 39 12.40 13.34 -6.43
CA GLU A 39 11.69 13.71 -7.66
C GLU A 39 10.28 14.22 -7.33
N ILE A 40 10.17 15.45 -6.81
CA ILE A 40 8.90 16.07 -6.34
C ILE A 40 7.78 15.98 -7.38
N ASN A 41 8.13 16.14 -8.65
CA ASN A 41 7.22 16.05 -9.78
C ASN A 41 6.64 14.64 -10.06
N LYS A 42 7.06 13.60 -9.33
CA LYS A 42 6.58 12.22 -9.47
C LYS A 42 5.93 11.67 -8.20
N TRP A 43 5.62 12.53 -7.21
CA TRP A 43 5.04 12.08 -5.94
C TRP A 43 3.63 11.51 -6.09
N ASP A 44 2.89 11.92 -7.11
CA ASP A 44 1.62 11.31 -7.53
C ASP A 44 1.74 9.78 -7.73
N LYS A 45 2.93 9.30 -8.11
CA LYS A 45 3.21 7.88 -8.34
C LYS A 45 3.55 7.10 -7.07
N LEU A 46 3.72 7.77 -5.93
CA LEU A 46 3.81 7.15 -4.60
C LEU A 46 2.45 6.71 -4.09
N TRP A 47 1.37 7.21 -4.70
CA TRP A 47 0.03 6.85 -4.31
C TRP A 47 -0.40 5.51 -4.91
N SER A 48 -1.00 4.66 -4.09
CA SER A 48 -1.73 3.51 -4.59
C SER A 48 -2.93 3.17 -3.72
N TRP A 49 -4.12 3.17 -4.33
CA TRP A 49 -5.38 2.83 -3.67
C TRP A 49 -5.35 1.46 -3.01
N THR A 50 -4.63 0.49 -3.58
CA THR A 50 -4.51 -0.85 -3.02
C THR A 50 -3.67 -0.90 -1.75
N HIS A 51 -2.75 0.05 -1.57
CA HIS A 51 -1.90 0.16 -0.39
C HIS A 51 -2.44 1.17 0.64
N THR A 52 -3.50 1.89 0.30
CA THR A 52 -4.05 2.96 1.13
C THR A 52 -5.13 2.45 2.08
N LEU A 53 -6.15 1.76 1.57
CA LEU A 53 -7.29 1.30 2.38
C LEU A 53 -6.92 0.24 3.42
N PHE A 54 -5.83 -0.50 3.19
CA PHE A 54 -5.31 -1.53 4.09
C PHE A 54 -3.84 -1.29 4.43
N GLY A 55 -3.44 -0.01 4.54
CA GLY A 55 -2.05 0.39 4.72
C GLY A 55 -1.34 -0.29 5.89
N PHE A 56 -2.00 -0.43 7.03
CA PHE A 56 -1.45 -1.14 8.19
C PHE A 56 -1.19 -2.62 7.90
N ILE A 57 -2.07 -3.30 7.14
CA ILE A 57 -1.87 -4.70 6.72
C ILE A 57 -0.66 -4.80 5.79
N GLY A 58 -0.52 -3.85 4.86
CA GLY A 58 0.66 -3.74 3.99
C GLY A 58 1.95 -3.57 4.78
N LEU A 59 1.95 -2.73 5.81
CA LEU A 59 3.09 -2.55 6.71
C LEU A 59 3.42 -3.83 7.48
N TYR A 60 2.43 -4.51 8.06
CA TYR A 60 2.64 -5.79 8.73
C TYR A 60 3.15 -6.87 7.77
N HIS A 61 2.63 -6.90 6.55
CA HIS A 61 3.12 -7.80 5.50
C HIS A 61 4.59 -7.56 5.20
N ARG A 62 5.06 -6.31 5.23
CA ARG A 62 6.47 -5.89 5.04
C ARG A 62 7.29 -5.88 6.33
N LYS A 63 6.83 -6.60 7.36
CA LYS A 63 7.47 -6.71 8.68
C LYS A 63 7.71 -5.36 9.36
N ALA A 64 6.97 -4.32 8.98
CA ALA A 64 7.00 -3.00 9.62
C ALA A 64 5.94 -2.98 10.73
N TYR A 65 6.11 -3.86 11.73
CA TYR A 65 5.08 -4.16 12.74
C TYR A 65 4.76 -2.96 13.63
N ILE A 66 5.77 -2.15 13.96
CA ILE A 66 5.60 -0.97 14.81
C ILE A 66 4.81 0.09 14.04
N GLU A 67 5.26 0.41 12.82
CA GLU A 67 4.61 1.36 11.93
C GLU A 67 3.19 0.92 11.58
N GLY A 68 2.97 -0.38 11.34
CA GLY A 68 1.66 -0.97 11.13
C GLY A 68 0.73 -0.81 12.32
N THR A 69 1.22 -1.07 13.54
CA THR A 69 0.45 -0.90 14.79
C THR A 69 0.05 0.56 14.99
N ILE A 70 0.97 1.51 14.79
CA ILE A 70 0.67 2.94 14.91
C ILE A 70 -0.40 3.34 13.89
N THR A 71 -0.24 2.92 12.63
CA THR A 71 -1.18 3.23 11.54
C THR A 71 -2.57 2.66 11.81
N PHE A 72 -2.64 1.47 12.43
CA PHE A 72 -3.89 0.83 12.85
C PHE A 72 -4.56 1.56 14.01
N ILE A 73 -3.80 1.96 15.04
CA ILE A 73 -4.34 2.74 16.17
C ILE A 73 -4.92 4.07 15.68
N ILE A 74 -4.23 4.77 14.77
CA ILE A 74 -4.73 6.02 14.19
C ILE A 74 -6.04 5.79 13.42
N LEU A 75 -6.15 4.70 12.66
CA LEU A 75 -7.40 4.33 11.98
C LEU A 75 -8.53 4.12 12.99
N LEU A 76 -8.29 3.34 14.04
CA LEU A 76 -9.28 3.03 15.06
C LEU A 76 -9.75 4.30 15.77
N LEU A 77 -8.82 5.19 16.15
CA LEU A 77 -9.15 6.49 16.73
C LEU A 77 -9.99 7.34 15.77
N THR A 78 -9.65 7.35 14.47
CA THR A 78 -10.40 8.09 13.44
C THR A 78 -11.82 7.53 13.28
N ILE A 79 -12.00 6.22 13.34
CA ILE A 79 -13.33 5.58 13.28
C ILE A 79 -14.14 5.91 14.54
N ILE A 80 -13.55 5.83 15.73
CA ILE A 80 -14.25 6.13 16.98
C ILE A 80 -14.69 7.59 17.00
N THR A 81 -13.80 8.53 16.69
CA THR A 81 -14.15 9.96 16.64
C THR A 81 -15.19 10.25 15.56
N SER A 82 -15.26 9.41 14.52
CA SER A 82 -16.28 9.55 13.48
C SER A 82 -17.70 9.28 13.87
N TYR A 83 -17.89 8.52 14.95
CA TYR A 83 -19.20 8.31 15.52
C TYR A 83 -19.72 9.55 16.26
N PHE A 84 -18.82 10.39 16.81
CA PHE A 84 -19.17 11.51 17.69
C PHE A 84 -19.16 12.88 17.00
N LEU A 85 -18.48 13.02 15.86
CA LEU A 85 -18.32 14.31 15.17
C LEU A 85 -18.74 14.24 13.70
N PRO A 86 -19.64 15.13 13.23
CA PRO A 86 -20.08 15.15 11.83
C PRO A 86 -18.96 15.54 10.83
N ILE A 87 -17.82 16.04 11.32
CA ILE A 87 -16.64 16.39 10.50
C ILE A 87 -15.79 15.16 10.14
N ALA A 88 -16.12 13.98 10.66
CA ALA A 88 -15.20 12.87 10.62
C ALA A 88 -14.99 12.19 9.26
N SER A 89 -15.89 12.41 8.30
CA SER A 89 -15.62 12.06 6.91
C SER A 89 -14.36 12.77 6.38
N VAL A 90 -14.09 14.00 6.84
CA VAL A 90 -12.88 14.76 6.50
C VAL A 90 -11.65 14.13 7.15
N PHE A 91 -11.74 13.69 8.41
CA PHE A 91 -10.63 13.02 9.10
C PHE A 91 -10.28 11.66 8.48
N ILE A 92 -11.29 10.89 8.06
CA ILE A 92 -11.09 9.64 7.31
C ILE A 92 -10.40 9.92 5.97
N LEU A 93 -10.84 10.95 5.25
CA LEU A 93 -10.21 11.34 3.98
C LEU A 93 -8.75 11.78 4.19
N ILE A 94 -8.46 12.60 5.20
CA ILE A 94 -7.11 13.01 5.56
C ILE A 94 -6.27 11.80 5.93
N TYR A 95 -6.80 10.87 6.73
CA TYR A 95 -6.11 9.63 7.09
C TYR A 95 -5.74 8.82 5.84
N ILE A 96 -6.71 8.61 4.93
CA ILE A 96 -6.51 7.89 3.67
C ILE A 96 -5.38 8.57 2.87
N LEU A 97 -5.46 9.89 2.68
CA LEU A 97 -4.44 10.67 1.97
C LEU A 97 -3.06 10.58 2.63
N LEU A 98 -2.98 10.62 3.96
CA LEU A 98 -1.71 10.50 4.66
C LEU A 98 -1.12 9.10 4.51
N VAL A 99 -1.91 8.06 4.71
CA VAL A 99 -1.42 6.67 4.71
C VAL A 99 -0.92 6.22 3.35
N GLY A 100 -1.60 6.60 2.26
CA GLY A 100 -1.17 6.23 0.92
C GLY A 100 0.17 6.83 0.51
N PHE A 101 0.53 8.00 1.04
CA PHE A 101 1.84 8.63 0.82
C PHE A 101 2.90 8.23 1.86
N ILE A 102 2.52 8.11 3.12
CA ILE A 102 3.45 7.87 4.23
C ILE A 102 3.97 6.43 4.22
N ASN A 103 3.15 5.44 3.86
CA ASN A 103 3.57 4.04 3.95
C ASN A 103 4.80 3.69 3.10
N PRO A 104 4.89 4.09 1.81
CA PRO A 104 6.13 3.92 1.04
C PRO A 104 7.34 4.58 1.69
N VAL A 105 7.16 5.76 2.28
CA VAL A 105 8.21 6.50 2.98
C VAL A 105 8.65 5.75 4.24
N LEU A 106 7.72 5.22 5.04
CA LEU A 106 8.04 4.44 6.24
C LEU A 106 8.85 3.18 5.90
N ILE A 107 8.46 2.46 4.85
CA ILE A 107 9.19 1.27 4.40
C ILE A 107 10.56 1.64 3.85
N TYR A 108 10.69 2.76 3.14
CA TYR A 108 11.99 3.28 2.70
C TYR A 108 12.89 3.68 3.88
N CYS A 109 12.35 4.35 4.89
CA CYS A 109 13.08 4.71 6.12
C CYS A 109 13.59 3.45 6.84
N LYS A 110 12.75 2.42 6.95
CA LYS A 110 13.16 1.11 7.48
C LYS A 110 14.28 0.50 6.63
N PHE A 111 14.12 0.45 5.31
CA PHE A 111 15.16 -0.05 4.40
C PHE A 111 16.48 0.67 4.62
N ARG A 112 16.48 2.00 4.63
CA ARG A 112 17.69 2.81 4.81
C ARG A 112 18.35 2.54 6.16
N ARG A 113 17.57 2.35 7.22
CA ARG A 113 18.08 1.99 8.55
C ARG A 113 18.78 0.63 8.53
N GLU A 114 18.13 -0.38 7.95
CA GLU A 114 18.71 -1.73 7.89
C GLU A 114 19.89 -1.81 6.90
N TYR A 115 19.86 -1.08 5.78
CA TYR A 115 20.99 -0.94 4.86
C TYR A 115 22.23 -0.37 5.55
N LYS A 116 22.06 0.71 6.34
CA LYS A 116 23.17 1.28 7.13
C LYS A 116 23.75 0.28 8.13
N LYS A 117 22.92 -0.57 8.74
CA LYS A 117 23.42 -1.62 9.63
C LYS A 117 24.19 -2.69 8.84
N ALA A 118 23.68 -3.10 7.67
CA ALA A 118 24.32 -4.10 6.84
C ALA A 118 25.74 -3.68 6.43
N ILE A 119 25.88 -2.46 5.88
CA ILE A 119 27.18 -1.95 5.43
C ILE A 119 28.18 -1.72 6.57
N ASN A 120 27.69 -1.46 7.79
CA ASN A 120 28.53 -1.29 8.97
C ASN A 120 28.88 -2.62 9.66
N PHE A 121 28.15 -3.70 9.36
CA PHE A 121 28.32 -5.00 10.01
C PHE A 121 29.40 -5.85 9.33
N THR A 122 29.52 -5.77 8.01
CA THR A 122 30.44 -6.60 7.22
C THR A 122 30.81 -5.89 5.93
N GLU A 123 32.04 -6.06 5.46
CA GLU A 123 32.48 -5.60 4.13
C GLU A 123 32.05 -6.57 3.02
N ASN A 124 31.67 -7.80 3.38
CA ASN A 124 31.25 -8.82 2.42
C ASN A 124 29.87 -8.49 1.85
N ARG A 125 29.84 -8.12 0.57
CA ARG A 125 28.62 -7.78 -0.18
C ARG A 125 27.54 -8.86 -0.09
N ASN A 126 27.91 -10.14 -0.16
CA ASN A 126 26.93 -11.24 -0.11
C ASN A 126 26.24 -11.33 1.25
N GLU A 127 27.00 -11.13 2.34
CA GLU A 127 26.44 -11.12 3.70
C GLU A 127 25.53 -9.91 3.92
N GLN A 128 25.87 -8.74 3.35
CA GLN A 128 25.00 -7.56 3.40
C GLN A 128 23.65 -7.83 2.69
N LEU A 129 23.69 -8.44 1.50
CA LEU A 129 22.49 -8.79 0.74
C LEU A 129 21.64 -9.83 1.49
N ASP A 130 22.27 -10.85 2.07
CA ASP A 130 21.55 -11.90 2.81
C ASP A 130 20.95 -11.36 4.11
N TYR A 131 21.64 -10.45 4.80
CA TYR A 131 21.06 -9.70 5.91
C TYR A 131 19.79 -8.95 5.49
N LEU A 132 19.86 -8.18 4.39
CA LEU A 132 18.71 -7.44 3.87
C LEU A 132 17.55 -8.36 3.46
N LYS A 133 17.84 -9.50 2.84
CA LYS A 133 16.82 -10.51 2.51
C LYS A 133 16.12 -11.03 3.76
N LYS A 134 16.86 -11.21 4.86
CA LYS A 134 16.33 -11.73 6.12
C LYS A 134 15.41 -10.72 6.83
N VAL A 135 15.85 -9.46 6.94
CA VAL A 135 15.10 -8.39 7.65
C VAL A 135 13.99 -7.76 6.80
N GLY A 136 14.15 -7.80 5.48
CA GLY A 136 13.17 -7.39 4.49
C GLY A 136 12.18 -8.49 4.13
N GLY A 137 11.60 -8.38 2.94
CA GLY A 137 10.64 -9.31 2.38
C GLY A 137 9.28 -9.27 3.05
N THR A 138 8.54 -10.35 2.82
CA THR A 138 7.18 -10.51 3.34
C THR A 138 7.13 -11.53 4.47
N ASP A 139 6.29 -11.30 5.48
CA ASP A 139 6.01 -12.30 6.50
C ASP A 139 4.96 -13.32 6.00
N LYS A 140 5.32 -14.61 6.08
CA LYS A 140 4.47 -15.73 5.66
C LYS A 140 3.15 -15.79 6.46
N ARG A 141 3.15 -15.38 7.72
CA ARG A 141 1.95 -15.38 8.58
C ARG A 141 0.94 -14.36 8.09
N THR A 142 1.38 -13.13 7.84
CA THR A 142 0.53 -12.08 7.27
C THR A 142 0.16 -12.36 5.83
N SER A 143 0.99 -13.05 5.05
CA SER A 143 0.65 -13.46 3.68
C SER A 143 -0.65 -14.28 3.64
N LYS A 144 -0.85 -15.19 4.60
CA LYS A 144 -2.11 -15.97 4.73
C LYS A 144 -3.34 -15.10 5.00
N ILE A 145 -3.14 -13.94 5.64
CA ILE A 145 -4.20 -12.97 5.94
C ILE A 145 -4.45 -12.08 4.72
N VAL A 146 -3.40 -11.67 3.99
CA VAL A 146 -3.52 -10.80 2.81
C VAL A 146 -4.25 -11.48 1.65
N ILE A 147 -4.09 -12.79 1.47
CA ILE A 147 -4.75 -13.56 0.39
C ILE A 147 -6.29 -13.42 0.42
N PRO A 148 -7.00 -13.69 1.54
CA PRO A 148 -8.45 -13.50 1.59
C PRO A 148 -8.86 -12.04 1.38
N PHE A 149 -8.06 -11.05 1.81
CA PHE A 149 -8.33 -9.65 1.47
C PHE A 149 -8.23 -9.36 -0.03
N LYS A 150 -7.24 -9.95 -0.73
CA LYS A 150 -7.15 -9.84 -2.20
C LYS A 150 -8.41 -10.41 -2.87
N ILE A 151 -8.91 -11.56 -2.39
CA ILE A 151 -10.12 -12.20 -2.91
C ILE A 151 -11.37 -11.34 -2.62
N ILE A 152 -11.54 -10.89 -1.37
CA ILE A 152 -12.67 -10.02 -0.96
C ILE A 152 -12.69 -8.73 -1.79
N LYS A 153 -11.52 -8.11 -2.00
CA LYS A 153 -11.38 -6.93 -2.86
C LYS A 153 -11.86 -7.25 -4.29
N GLN A 154 -11.41 -8.36 -4.87
CA GLN A 154 -11.77 -8.73 -6.24
C GLN A 154 -13.29 -8.93 -6.38
N ILE A 155 -13.90 -9.62 -5.42
CA ILE A 155 -15.36 -9.82 -5.36
C ILE A 155 -16.08 -8.49 -5.21
N GLY A 156 -15.61 -7.61 -4.32
CA GLY A 156 -16.19 -6.30 -4.09
C GLY A 156 -16.19 -5.41 -5.34
N ILE A 157 -15.09 -5.41 -6.12
CA ILE A 157 -15.00 -4.68 -7.39
C ILE A 157 -16.01 -5.20 -8.40
N VAL A 158 -16.15 -6.52 -8.52
CA VAL A 158 -17.12 -7.14 -9.44
C VAL A 158 -18.55 -6.78 -9.05
N LEU A 159 -18.90 -6.87 -7.76
CA LEU A 159 -20.22 -6.51 -7.25
C LEU A 159 -20.54 -5.02 -7.47
N LEU A 160 -19.58 -4.13 -7.23
CA LEU A 160 -19.74 -2.69 -7.49
C LEU A 160 -20.01 -2.43 -8.99
N GLY A 161 -19.29 -3.12 -9.88
CA GLY A 161 -19.51 -3.03 -11.32
C GLY A 161 -20.91 -3.47 -11.75
N ILE A 162 -21.43 -4.54 -11.13
CA ILE A 162 -22.80 -5.02 -11.37
C ILE A 162 -23.82 -3.98 -10.91
N ILE A 163 -23.65 -3.40 -9.72
CA ILE A 163 -24.55 -2.37 -9.17
C ILE A 163 -24.59 -1.14 -10.07
N ILE A 164 -23.41 -0.63 -10.48
CA ILE A 164 -23.32 0.53 -11.37
C ILE A 164 -24.00 0.24 -12.71
N SER A 165 -23.78 -0.95 -13.28
CA SER A 165 -24.41 -1.36 -14.53
C SER A 165 -25.94 -1.42 -14.40
N ALA A 166 -26.45 -1.96 -13.29
CA ALA A 166 -27.90 -2.00 -13.02
C ALA A 166 -28.50 -0.59 -12.91
N ILE A 167 -27.83 0.34 -12.22
CA ILE A 167 -28.25 1.75 -12.11
C ILE A 167 -28.28 2.42 -13.48
N LEU A 168 -27.26 2.20 -14.32
CA LEU A 168 -27.20 2.77 -15.66
C LEU A 168 -28.31 2.23 -16.56
N ILE A 169 -28.53 0.91 -16.56
CA ILE A 169 -29.60 0.26 -17.34
C ILE A 169 -30.96 0.81 -16.88
N TRP A 170 -31.21 0.87 -15.57
CA TRP A 170 -32.44 1.43 -15.03
C TRP A 170 -32.66 2.88 -15.48
N GLY A 171 -31.62 3.72 -15.39
CA GLY A 171 -31.67 5.12 -15.82
C GLY A 171 -31.99 5.29 -17.31
N PHE A 172 -31.46 4.39 -18.16
CA PHE A 172 -31.77 4.36 -19.60
C PHE A 172 -33.22 3.95 -19.86
N TYR A 173 -33.71 2.90 -19.22
CA TYR A 173 -35.11 2.46 -19.36
C TYR A 173 -36.09 3.56 -18.92
N PHE A 174 -35.81 4.23 -17.79
CA PHE A 174 -36.68 5.28 -17.27
C PHE A 174 -36.72 6.51 -18.19
N LYS A 175 -35.57 6.95 -18.72
CA LYS A 175 -35.51 8.04 -19.71
C LYS A 175 -36.18 7.68 -21.05
N GLY A 176 -36.04 6.43 -21.49
CA GLY A 176 -36.73 5.95 -22.69
C GLY A 176 -38.26 5.96 -22.52
N PHE A 177 -38.74 5.62 -21.33
CA PHE A 177 -40.16 5.63 -21.00
C PHE A 177 -40.74 7.06 -20.97
N GLU A 178 -40.04 8.03 -20.36
CA GLU A 178 -40.44 9.45 -20.39
C GLU A 178 -40.48 10.05 -21.81
N SER A 179 -39.61 9.57 -22.71
CA SER A 179 -39.61 10.00 -24.11
C SER A 179 -40.82 9.46 -24.87
N LEU A 180 -41.25 8.23 -24.58
CA LEU A 180 -42.40 7.60 -25.22
C LEU A 180 -43.73 8.14 -24.69
N SER A 181 -43.81 8.55 -23.42
CA SER A 181 -45.02 9.15 -22.86
C SER A 181 -45.31 10.57 -23.36
N LYS A 182 -44.38 11.18 -24.10
CA LYS A 182 -44.50 12.53 -24.70
C LYS A 182 -44.82 12.50 -26.20
N LEU A 183 -44.86 11.31 -26.82
CA LEU A 183 -45.25 11.06 -28.21
C LEU A 183 -46.72 10.63 -28.26
#